data_AF-A0AA48HL74-F1
#
_entry.id   AF-A0AA48HL74-F1
#
_cell.length_a   1.000
_cell.length_b   1.000
_cell.length_c   1.000
_cell.angle_alpha   90.00
_cell.angle_beta   90.00
_cell.angle_gamma   90.00
#
_symmetry.space_group_name_H-M   'P 1'
#
loop_
_entity.id
_entity.type
_entity.pdbx_description
1 polymer ?
#
loop_
_entity_poly.entity_id
_entity_poly.type
_entity_poly.pdbx_seq_one_letter_code
_entity_poly.pdbx_strand_id
1 'polypeptide(L)'
;MKVLIFSGTNQYGVVSQFISGMKADLEALGAGVNTLDLSSNETATTSLQNIDINDEFDFIISFNGIGLDLTYEGANLMTMLNCPVYIFLVDHPIHLLQRFFGKKCTILCVDKVHVDFCLQCGLNAIHFPHAVSESELKKVNFLPLPQKAGTIAAVSHFDATVWREKLQAVWNTISDLVNASQNINEFMVRFGVMGHNGTPSRIGIDSNILNILRLADFYMRARNRQTALKKAVESHPEIEVYGRNVEKYTTISPSLKIRDAISFEELKIKCAAAKFVFHNVPGFSFALHDRLLLSIQTGTLMCTDYPDSILNVDPNFKILPYEKCSEVDDFLYDELRLENLEVAKQRHTWKARFMTSIL
;
A
#
# COMPACT_ATOMS: atom_id res chain seq x y z
N MET A 1 -16.57 -0.17 -22.91
CA MET A 1 -16.16 0.54 -21.69
C MET A 1 -14.87 1.29 -21.95
N LYS A 2 -14.76 2.55 -21.56
CA LYS A 2 -13.56 3.39 -21.62
C LYS A 2 -13.20 3.89 -20.22
N VAL A 3 -11.94 3.75 -19.85
CA VAL A 3 -11.42 4.10 -18.52
C VAL A 3 -10.24 5.05 -18.67
N LEU A 4 -10.22 6.09 -17.85
CA LEU A 4 -9.11 7.02 -17.77
C LEU A 4 -8.38 6.89 -16.43
N ILE A 5 -7.08 6.64 -16.46
CA ILE A 5 -6.26 6.48 -15.25
C ILE A 5 -5.29 7.66 -15.12
N PHE A 6 -5.33 8.36 -13.99
CA PHE A 6 -4.40 9.43 -13.67
C PHE A 6 -3.21 8.92 -12.88
N SER A 7 -2.03 9.23 -13.36
CA SER A 7 -0.75 8.94 -12.70
C SER A 7 0.06 10.20 -12.48
N GLY A 8 1.09 10.08 -11.65
CA GLY A 8 2.10 11.10 -11.51
C GLY A 8 3.38 10.48 -10.96
N THR A 9 4.28 11.33 -10.48
CA THR A 9 5.56 10.87 -9.94
C THR A 9 5.36 9.95 -8.74
N ASN A 10 5.96 8.76 -8.82
CA ASN A 10 5.91 7.77 -7.76
C ASN A 10 7.29 7.23 -7.42
N GLN A 11 7.44 6.76 -6.18
CA GLN A 11 8.70 6.27 -5.66
C GLN A 11 8.90 4.80 -6.06
N TYR A 12 10.10 4.48 -6.57
CA TYR A 12 10.53 3.13 -6.96
C TYR A 12 9.73 2.44 -8.09
N GLY A 13 8.69 3.06 -8.65
CA GLY A 13 7.89 2.49 -9.74
C GLY A 13 6.72 1.59 -9.30
N VAL A 14 6.40 1.50 -8.01
CA VAL A 14 5.34 0.59 -7.51
C VAL A 14 3.96 0.97 -8.07
N VAL A 15 3.63 2.28 -8.05
CA VAL A 15 2.34 2.76 -8.59
C VAL A 15 2.28 2.55 -10.10
N SER A 16 3.39 2.71 -10.81
CA SER A 16 3.46 2.39 -12.24
C SER A 16 3.14 0.93 -12.52
N GLN A 17 3.57 0.00 -11.65
CA GLN A 17 3.21 -1.42 -11.76
C GLN A 17 1.73 -1.68 -11.50
N PHE A 18 1.13 -0.99 -10.53
CA PHE A 18 -0.32 -1.07 -10.31
C PHE A 18 -1.10 -0.59 -11.54
N ILE A 19 -0.71 0.54 -12.12
CA ILE A 19 -1.35 1.08 -13.32
C ILE A 19 -1.23 0.11 -14.50
N SER A 20 -0.03 -0.42 -14.75
CA SER A 20 0.19 -1.40 -15.82
C SER A 20 -0.64 -2.66 -15.61
N GLY A 21 -0.74 -3.17 -14.37
CA GLY A 21 -1.56 -4.34 -14.05
C GLY A 21 -3.06 -4.08 -14.17
N MET A 22 -3.55 -2.94 -13.69
CA MET A 22 -4.95 -2.53 -13.84
C MET A 22 -5.32 -2.39 -15.31
N LYS A 23 -4.45 -1.75 -16.11
CA LYS A 23 -4.62 -1.60 -17.55
C LYS A 23 -4.75 -2.96 -18.23
N ALA A 24 -3.78 -3.86 -18.00
CA ALA A 24 -3.80 -5.19 -18.61
C ALA A 24 -5.07 -5.99 -18.28
N ASP A 25 -5.51 -5.95 -17.02
CA ASP A 25 -6.69 -6.67 -16.56
C ASP A 25 -8.01 -6.04 -17.06
N LEU A 26 -8.10 -4.71 -17.16
CA LEU A 26 -9.25 -4.01 -17.75
C LEU A 26 -9.34 -4.22 -19.27
N GLU A 27 -8.21 -4.18 -19.98
CA GLU A 27 -8.15 -4.48 -21.42
C GLU A 27 -8.55 -5.93 -21.69
N ALA A 28 -8.15 -6.88 -20.83
CA ALA A 28 -8.60 -8.26 -20.89
C ALA A 28 -10.12 -8.44 -20.64
N LEU A 29 -10.76 -7.47 -19.98
CA LEU A 29 -12.22 -7.38 -19.84
C LEU A 29 -12.89 -6.62 -21.00
N GLY A 30 -12.14 -6.23 -22.03
CA GLY A 30 -12.66 -5.52 -23.20
C GLY A 30 -12.79 -4.00 -23.04
N ALA A 31 -12.13 -3.41 -22.04
CA ALA A 31 -12.09 -1.96 -21.85
C ALA A 31 -11.03 -1.29 -22.72
N GLY A 32 -11.32 -0.08 -23.23
CA GLY A 32 -10.30 0.85 -23.69
C GLY A 32 -9.73 1.61 -22.49
N VAL A 33 -8.41 1.61 -22.30
CA VAL A 33 -7.77 2.27 -21.15
C VAL A 33 -6.79 3.33 -21.61
N ASN A 34 -7.07 4.58 -21.25
CA ASN A 34 -6.19 5.71 -21.43
C ASN A 34 -5.48 6.05 -20.11
N THR A 35 -4.24 6.51 -20.20
CA THR A 35 -3.47 6.98 -19.04
C THR A 35 -3.08 8.43 -19.26
N LEU A 36 -3.36 9.28 -18.27
CA LEU A 36 -2.88 10.65 -18.20
C LEU A 36 -1.75 10.73 -17.17
N ASP A 37 -0.52 10.84 -17.63
CA ASP A 37 0.65 10.95 -16.75
C ASP A 37 0.99 12.40 -16.45
N LEU A 38 0.89 12.76 -15.16
CA LEU A 38 1.13 14.10 -14.63
C LEU A 38 2.48 14.19 -13.90
N SER A 39 3.44 13.34 -14.27
CA SER A 39 4.79 13.31 -13.70
C SER A 39 5.61 14.56 -14.02
N SER A 40 5.34 15.21 -15.15
CA SER A 40 5.90 16.50 -15.56
C SER A 40 4.93 17.26 -16.48
N ASN A 41 5.18 18.55 -16.70
CA ASN A 41 4.37 19.35 -17.63
C ASN A 41 4.45 18.83 -19.08
N GLU A 42 5.62 18.32 -19.47
CA GLU A 42 5.85 17.75 -20.80
C GLU A 42 5.05 16.46 -20.97
N THR A 43 5.16 15.52 -20.02
CA THR A 43 4.41 14.26 -20.07
C THR A 43 2.90 14.47 -19.98
N ALA A 44 2.45 15.44 -19.18
CA ALA A 44 1.05 15.82 -19.11
C ALA A 44 0.54 16.35 -20.45
N THR A 45 1.29 17.23 -21.11
CA THR A 45 0.91 17.79 -22.42
C THR A 45 0.83 16.70 -23.48
N THR A 46 1.85 15.84 -23.57
CA THR A 46 1.85 14.71 -24.51
C THR A 46 0.71 13.74 -24.22
N SER A 47 0.44 13.43 -22.95
CA SER A 47 -0.65 12.53 -22.58
C SER A 47 -2.02 13.12 -22.94
N LEU A 48 -2.24 14.41 -22.71
CA LEU A 48 -3.48 15.10 -23.09
C LEU A 48 -3.68 15.12 -24.61
N GLN A 49 -2.62 15.26 -25.40
CA GLN A 49 -2.71 15.20 -26.88
C GLN A 49 -3.13 13.81 -27.39
N ASN A 50 -2.84 12.75 -26.62
CA ASN A 50 -3.18 11.37 -26.97
C ASN A 50 -4.55 10.94 -26.43
N ILE A 51 -5.26 11.81 -25.74
CA ILE A 51 -6.58 11.56 -25.18
C ILE A 51 -7.56 12.44 -25.94
N ASP A 52 -8.54 11.83 -26.60
CA ASP A 52 -9.69 12.59 -27.07
C ASP A 52 -10.55 12.93 -25.86
N ILE A 53 -10.51 14.19 -25.42
CA ILE A 53 -11.26 14.63 -24.25
C ILE A 53 -12.78 14.65 -24.50
N ASN A 54 -13.20 14.54 -25.76
CA ASN A 54 -14.59 14.38 -26.13
C ASN A 54 -15.04 12.91 -26.06
N ASP A 55 -14.13 11.97 -25.77
CA ASP A 55 -14.53 10.59 -25.52
C ASP A 55 -15.38 10.49 -24.25
N GLU A 56 -16.46 9.72 -24.33
CA GLU A 56 -17.25 9.33 -23.16
C GLU A 56 -16.47 8.26 -22.37
N PHE A 57 -15.91 8.66 -21.23
CA PHE A 57 -15.32 7.75 -20.27
C PHE A 57 -16.37 7.23 -19.29
N ASP A 58 -16.39 5.93 -19.03
CA ASP A 58 -17.30 5.32 -18.06
C ASP A 58 -16.90 5.66 -16.61
N PHE A 59 -15.60 5.77 -16.34
CA PHE A 59 -15.08 6.24 -15.06
C PHE A 59 -13.59 6.62 -15.12
N ILE A 60 -13.15 7.33 -14.07
CA ILE A 60 -11.77 7.76 -13.87
C ILE A 60 -11.19 7.08 -12.63
N ILE A 61 -9.93 6.64 -12.69
CA ILE A 61 -9.16 6.22 -11.53
C ILE A 61 -8.03 7.22 -11.28
N SER A 62 -8.01 7.85 -10.11
CA SER A 62 -6.96 8.76 -9.67
C SER A 62 -6.16 8.18 -8.52
N PHE A 63 -4.86 7.96 -8.72
CA PHE A 63 -3.99 7.54 -7.63
C PHE A 63 -3.71 8.72 -6.69
N ASN A 64 -4.00 8.54 -5.39
CA ASN A 64 -3.76 9.54 -4.35
C ASN A 64 -4.37 10.93 -4.62
N GLY A 65 -5.47 10.97 -5.40
CA GLY A 65 -6.18 12.19 -5.75
C GLY A 65 -5.39 13.12 -6.69
N ILE A 66 -4.40 12.60 -7.40
CA ILE A 66 -3.64 13.32 -8.41
C ILE A 66 -4.55 13.66 -9.60
N GLY A 67 -4.48 14.90 -10.08
CA GLY A 67 -5.18 15.36 -11.29
C GLY A 67 -6.61 15.85 -11.08
N LEU A 68 -7.12 15.85 -9.84
CA LEU A 68 -8.49 16.28 -9.55
C LEU A 68 -8.74 17.80 -9.68
N ASP A 69 -7.66 18.57 -9.75
CA ASP A 69 -7.63 20.03 -9.89
C ASP A 69 -7.19 20.48 -11.29
N LEU A 70 -6.97 19.53 -12.21
CA LEU A 70 -6.60 19.86 -13.59
C LEU A 70 -7.65 20.71 -14.28
N THR A 71 -7.16 21.67 -15.05
CA THR A 71 -7.97 22.49 -15.94
C THR A 71 -7.60 22.24 -17.39
N TYR A 72 -8.60 22.23 -18.25
CA TYR A 72 -8.47 22.15 -19.70
C TYR A 72 -9.39 23.23 -20.30
N GLU A 73 -8.84 24.08 -21.18
CA GLU A 73 -9.55 25.22 -21.77
C GLU A 73 -10.27 26.13 -20.75
N GLY A 74 -9.69 26.28 -19.56
CA GLY A 74 -10.23 27.14 -18.50
C GLY A 74 -11.34 26.50 -17.64
N ALA A 75 -11.76 25.26 -17.92
CA ALA A 75 -12.71 24.51 -17.12
C ALA A 75 -12.03 23.35 -16.37
N ASN A 76 -12.61 22.90 -15.24
CA ASN A 76 -12.10 21.73 -14.52
C ASN A 76 -12.38 20.45 -15.33
N LEU A 77 -11.34 19.64 -15.52
CA LEU A 77 -11.38 18.44 -16.34
C LEU A 77 -12.42 17.41 -15.86
N MET A 78 -12.61 17.29 -14.55
CA MET A 78 -13.59 16.33 -13.97
C MET A 78 -15.03 16.76 -14.22
N THR A 79 -15.29 18.07 -14.22
CA THR A 79 -16.59 18.61 -14.60
C THR A 79 -16.87 18.38 -16.08
N MET A 80 -15.85 18.50 -16.94
CA MET A 80 -16.00 18.29 -18.38
C MET A 80 -16.30 16.83 -18.72
N LEU A 81 -15.54 15.89 -18.14
CA LEU A 81 -15.72 14.46 -18.40
C LEU A 81 -17.01 13.88 -17.81
N ASN A 82 -17.53 14.50 -16.74
CA ASN A 82 -18.84 14.20 -16.14
C ASN A 82 -19.11 12.69 -15.90
N CYS A 83 -18.12 11.95 -15.44
CA CYS A 83 -18.24 10.53 -15.12
C CYS A 83 -17.79 10.24 -13.67
N PRO A 84 -18.13 9.05 -13.12
CA PRO A 84 -17.68 8.64 -11.80
C PRO A 84 -16.15 8.71 -11.63
N VAL A 85 -15.71 9.32 -10.52
CA VAL A 85 -14.29 9.42 -10.16
C VAL A 85 -14.00 8.54 -8.96
N TYR A 86 -13.09 7.58 -9.15
CA TYR A 86 -12.56 6.72 -8.11
C TYR A 86 -11.16 7.17 -7.72
N ILE A 87 -10.92 7.37 -6.43
CA ILE A 87 -9.61 7.78 -5.92
C ILE A 87 -8.97 6.60 -5.21
N PHE A 88 -7.92 6.03 -5.79
CA PHE A 88 -7.20 4.94 -5.16
C PHE A 88 -6.11 5.43 -4.22
N LEU A 89 -6.33 5.23 -2.92
CA LEU A 89 -5.39 5.59 -1.87
C LEU A 89 -4.52 4.39 -1.52
N VAL A 90 -3.22 4.53 -1.74
CA VAL A 90 -2.22 3.50 -1.35
C VAL A 90 -1.80 3.60 0.11
N ASP A 91 -2.25 4.66 0.80
CA ASP A 91 -1.90 5.02 2.17
C ASP A 91 -3.13 5.49 2.95
N HIS A 92 -2.96 5.72 4.26
CA HIS A 92 -4.04 6.19 5.13
C HIS A 92 -4.62 7.54 4.64
N PRO A 93 -5.96 7.72 4.57
CA PRO A 93 -6.60 8.92 4.03
C PRO A 93 -6.19 10.25 4.69
N ILE A 94 -5.79 10.23 5.97
CA ILE A 94 -5.30 11.41 6.70
C ILE A 94 -4.18 12.18 5.98
N HIS A 95 -3.39 11.50 5.15
CA HIS A 95 -2.27 12.12 4.44
C HIS A 95 -2.71 12.92 3.21
N LEU A 96 -3.90 12.62 2.68
CA LEU A 96 -4.35 13.07 1.37
C LEU A 96 -5.74 13.72 1.40
N LEU A 97 -6.41 13.74 2.55
CA LEU A 97 -7.78 14.22 2.73
C LEU A 97 -8.03 15.57 2.03
N GLN A 98 -7.10 16.51 2.14
CA GLN A 98 -7.19 17.85 1.52
C GLN A 98 -7.32 17.83 0.00
N ARG A 99 -6.90 16.76 -0.70
CA ARG A 99 -6.98 16.67 -2.16
C ARG A 99 -8.37 16.38 -2.69
N PHE A 100 -9.21 15.74 -1.88
CA PHE A 100 -10.50 15.20 -2.31
C PHE A 100 -11.66 15.52 -1.39
N PHE A 101 -11.42 16.13 -0.23
CA PHE A 101 -12.50 16.57 0.64
C PHE A 101 -13.44 17.54 -0.09
N GLY A 102 -14.74 17.29 0.00
CA GLY A 102 -15.78 18.07 -0.70
C GLY A 102 -15.91 17.76 -2.20
N LYS A 103 -15.12 16.83 -2.76
CA LYS A 103 -15.26 16.40 -4.16
C LYS A 103 -16.23 15.23 -4.28
N LYS A 104 -17.06 15.22 -5.33
CA LYS A 104 -17.94 14.09 -5.64
C LYS A 104 -17.12 12.94 -6.23
N CYS A 105 -16.67 12.03 -5.37
CA CYS A 105 -15.82 10.91 -5.73
C CYS A 105 -16.05 9.73 -4.77
N THR A 106 -15.59 8.54 -5.18
CA THR A 106 -15.56 7.35 -4.32
C THR A 106 -14.11 7.02 -3.99
N ILE A 107 -13.80 6.90 -2.71
CA ILE A 107 -12.45 6.57 -2.24
C ILE A 107 -12.27 5.05 -2.22
N LEU A 108 -11.26 4.56 -2.94
CA LEU A 108 -10.84 3.17 -2.91
C LEU A 108 -9.73 3.03 -1.85
N CYS A 109 -10.03 2.34 -0.76
CA CYS A 109 -9.17 2.23 0.41
C CYS A 109 -8.55 0.83 0.53
N VAL A 110 -7.24 0.75 0.74
CA VAL A 110 -6.55 -0.55 0.91
C VAL A 110 -6.89 -1.29 2.21
N ASP A 111 -7.39 -0.57 3.23
CA ASP A 111 -7.77 -1.09 4.54
C ASP A 111 -9.25 -0.76 4.83
N LYS A 112 -9.99 -1.69 5.46
CA LYS A 112 -11.37 -1.44 5.92
C LYS A 112 -11.44 -0.31 6.94
N VAL A 113 -10.43 -0.16 7.79
CA VAL A 113 -10.37 0.92 8.77
C VAL A 113 -10.22 2.29 8.11
N HIS A 114 -9.57 2.36 6.94
CA HIS A 114 -9.54 3.58 6.14
C HIS A 114 -10.93 3.90 5.56
N VAL A 115 -11.71 2.88 5.20
CA VAL A 115 -13.11 3.06 4.77
C VAL A 115 -13.92 3.67 5.91
N ASP A 116 -13.84 3.10 7.12
CA ASP A 116 -14.54 3.61 8.29
C ASP A 116 -14.20 5.07 8.58
N PHE A 117 -12.91 5.42 8.53
CA PHE A 117 -12.46 6.81 8.66
C PHE A 117 -13.09 7.73 7.59
N CYS A 118 -13.06 7.33 6.32
CA CYS A 118 -13.64 8.11 5.23
C CYS A 118 -15.16 8.28 5.39
N LEU A 119 -15.89 7.22 5.73
CA LEU A 119 -17.33 7.26 5.98
C LEU A 119 -17.66 8.20 7.14
N GLN A 120 -16.88 8.17 8.23
CA GLN A 120 -17.05 9.09 9.36
C GLN A 120 -16.79 10.56 8.95
N CYS A 121 -15.92 10.80 7.97
CA CYS A 121 -15.69 12.12 7.38
C CYS A 121 -16.80 12.54 6.37
N GLY A 122 -17.83 11.72 6.17
CA GLY A 122 -18.90 11.98 5.21
C GLY A 122 -18.52 11.73 3.75
N LEU A 123 -17.47 10.95 3.51
CA LEU A 123 -17.01 10.60 2.17
C LEU A 123 -17.52 9.21 1.77
N ASN A 124 -17.79 9.00 0.48
CA ASN A 124 -18.05 7.66 -0.04
C ASN A 124 -16.74 6.88 -0.14
N ALA A 125 -16.67 5.68 0.42
CA ALA A 125 -15.48 4.85 0.39
C ALA A 125 -15.81 3.37 0.33
N ILE A 126 -14.96 2.60 -0.36
CA ILE A 126 -15.07 1.14 -0.46
C ILE A 126 -13.72 0.47 -0.21
N HIS A 127 -13.75 -0.75 0.33
CA HIS A 127 -12.54 -1.53 0.57
C HIS A 127 -12.05 -2.10 -0.77
N PHE A 128 -10.85 -1.68 -1.17
CA PHE A 128 -10.21 -2.03 -2.43
C PHE A 128 -8.73 -2.34 -2.14
N PRO A 129 -8.44 -3.51 -1.55
CA PRO A 129 -7.07 -3.89 -1.20
C PRO A 129 -6.23 -4.06 -2.47
N HIS A 130 -4.90 -3.93 -2.34
CA HIS A 130 -4.01 -4.12 -3.48
C HIS A 130 -4.25 -5.48 -4.15
N ALA A 131 -3.98 -5.50 -5.44
CA ALA A 131 -4.09 -6.67 -6.29
C ALA A 131 -2.90 -6.71 -7.26
N VAL A 132 -2.82 -7.78 -8.04
CA VAL A 132 -1.77 -8.01 -9.04
C VAL A 132 -2.43 -8.35 -10.38
N SER A 133 -1.74 -8.12 -11.49
CA SER A 133 -2.26 -8.50 -12.81
C SER A 133 -2.48 -10.01 -12.89
N GLU A 134 -3.60 -10.45 -13.47
CA GLU A 134 -3.87 -11.87 -13.73
C GLU A 134 -2.76 -12.48 -14.61
N SER A 135 -2.22 -11.69 -15.55
CA SER A 135 -1.14 -12.14 -16.45
C SER A 135 0.20 -12.37 -15.74
N GLU A 136 0.50 -11.63 -14.66
CA GLU A 136 1.73 -11.83 -13.89
C GLU A 136 1.66 -13.12 -13.06
N LEU A 137 0.48 -13.47 -12.53
CA LEU A 137 0.29 -14.71 -11.78
C LEU A 137 0.32 -15.98 -12.65
N LYS A 138 0.20 -15.85 -13.97
CA LYS A 138 0.33 -16.96 -14.92
C LYS A 138 1.78 -17.32 -15.26
N LYS A 139 2.74 -16.45 -14.94
CA LYS A 139 4.18 -16.70 -15.19
C LYS A 139 4.73 -17.64 -14.12
N VAL A 140 4.57 -18.95 -14.32
CA VAL A 140 5.00 -19.96 -13.33
C VAL A 140 6.37 -20.53 -13.74
N ASN A 141 7.44 -19.85 -13.32
CA ASN A 141 8.80 -20.37 -13.36
C ASN A 141 9.54 -19.90 -12.10
N PHE A 142 9.15 -20.47 -10.96
CA PHE A 142 9.75 -20.12 -9.67
C PHE A 142 10.94 -21.01 -9.37
N LEU A 143 11.97 -20.43 -8.74
CA LEU A 143 13.08 -21.21 -8.21
C LEU A 143 12.60 -22.09 -7.05
N PRO A 144 13.08 -23.34 -6.94
CA PRO A 144 12.83 -24.17 -5.76
C PRO A 144 13.65 -23.67 -4.56
N LEU A 145 13.23 -23.99 -3.33
CA LEU A 145 13.88 -23.52 -2.10
C LEU A 145 15.41 -23.75 -2.04
N PRO A 146 15.97 -24.89 -2.50
CA PRO A 146 17.41 -25.11 -2.51
C PRO A 146 18.21 -24.12 -3.38
N GLN A 147 17.57 -23.48 -4.36
CA GLN A 147 18.20 -22.49 -5.24
C GLN A 147 18.00 -21.04 -4.76
N LYS A 148 17.28 -20.86 -3.65
CA LYS A 148 17.00 -19.55 -3.05
C LYS A 148 17.94 -19.26 -1.89
N ALA A 149 18.25 -17.99 -1.65
CA ALA A 149 19.20 -17.57 -0.60
C ALA A 149 18.70 -16.38 0.22
N GLY A 150 18.90 -16.45 1.54
CA GLY A 150 18.66 -15.34 2.47
C GLY A 150 17.22 -14.85 2.56
N THR A 151 17.06 -13.75 3.30
CA THR A 151 15.79 -13.05 3.50
C THR A 151 15.93 -11.60 3.04
N ILE A 152 14.92 -11.06 2.37
CA ILE A 152 14.94 -9.69 1.87
C ILE A 152 13.88 -8.84 2.55
N ALA A 153 14.28 -7.64 2.99
CA ALA A 153 13.41 -6.63 3.56
C ALA A 153 13.51 -5.33 2.74
N ALA A 154 12.45 -4.97 2.03
CA ALA A 154 12.38 -3.69 1.33
C ALA A 154 11.64 -2.67 2.20
N VAL A 155 12.42 -1.95 3.02
CA VAL A 155 11.97 -1.21 4.18
C VAL A 155 12.83 0.03 4.38
N SER A 156 12.36 1.19 3.90
CA SER A 156 13.11 2.45 4.07
C SER A 156 13.12 2.91 5.52
N HIS A 157 14.21 3.55 5.95
CA HIS A 157 14.36 4.05 7.31
C HIS A 157 13.55 5.31 7.56
N PHE A 158 12.80 5.29 8.66
CA PHE A 158 12.08 6.43 9.22
C PHE A 158 12.64 6.69 10.60
N ASP A 159 13.02 7.93 10.88
CA ASP A 159 13.64 8.30 12.14
C ASP A 159 12.58 8.67 13.16
N ALA A 160 12.35 7.78 14.14
CA ALA A 160 11.34 7.98 15.17
C ALA A 160 11.64 9.22 16.03
N THR A 161 12.92 9.57 16.24
CA THR A 161 13.31 10.76 17.00
C THR A 161 12.90 12.03 16.26
N VAL A 162 13.14 12.10 14.95
CA VAL A 162 12.71 13.25 14.11
C VAL A 162 11.20 13.44 14.14
N TRP A 163 10.41 12.37 14.07
CA TRP A 163 8.96 12.48 14.12
C TRP A 163 8.44 12.84 15.52
N ARG A 164 9.10 12.37 16.57
CA ARG A 164 8.82 12.79 17.95
C ARG A 164 9.10 14.28 18.16
N GLU A 165 10.22 14.79 17.65
CA GLU A 165 10.57 16.22 17.74
C GLU A 165 9.52 17.10 17.06
N LYS A 166 8.99 16.68 15.91
CA LYS A 166 7.87 17.38 15.26
C LYS A 166 6.58 17.39 16.10
N LEU A 167 6.42 16.44 17.01
CA LEU A 167 5.31 16.38 17.96
C LEU A 167 5.61 17.09 19.30
N GLN A 168 6.79 17.70 19.48
CA GLN A 168 7.25 18.20 20.79
C GLN A 168 6.26 19.16 21.48
N ALA A 169 5.57 19.99 20.70
CA ALA A 169 4.61 20.97 21.22
C ALA A 169 3.39 20.34 21.89
N VAL A 170 3.03 19.11 21.50
CA VAL A 170 1.87 18.36 22.03
C VAL A 170 2.28 17.05 22.71
N TRP A 171 3.56 16.72 22.74
CA TRP A 171 4.06 15.40 23.13
C TRP A 171 3.62 15.00 24.53
N ASN A 172 3.76 15.89 25.51
CA ASN A 172 3.37 15.61 26.90
C ASN A 172 1.88 15.29 27.06
N THR A 173 1.03 15.75 26.13
CA THR A 173 -0.41 15.49 26.14
C THR A 173 -0.76 14.17 25.45
N ILE A 174 -0.01 13.79 24.42
CA ILE A 174 -0.37 12.65 23.56
C ILE A 174 0.52 11.41 23.75
N SER A 175 1.65 11.53 24.46
CA SER A 175 2.68 10.49 24.53
C SER A 175 2.13 9.16 25.00
N ASP A 176 1.30 9.17 26.04
CA ASP A 176 0.75 7.95 26.62
C ASP A 176 -0.20 7.26 25.63
N LEU A 177 -1.00 8.05 24.90
CA LEU A 177 -1.92 7.54 23.88
C LEU A 177 -1.15 6.97 22.68
N VAL A 178 -0.14 7.68 22.19
CA VAL A 178 0.70 7.24 21.06
C VAL A 178 1.50 5.99 21.43
N ASN A 179 2.05 5.92 22.65
CA ASN A 179 2.83 4.78 23.12
C ASN A 179 1.96 3.54 23.39
N ALA A 180 0.71 3.73 23.81
CA ALA A 180 -0.25 2.66 24.00
C ALA A 180 -0.95 2.18 22.71
N SER A 181 -0.70 2.83 21.57
CA SER A 181 -1.32 2.50 20.27
C SER A 181 -0.33 1.74 19.38
N GLN A 182 -0.78 0.65 18.77
CA GLN A 182 0.02 -0.09 17.78
C GLN A 182 -0.07 0.55 16.40
N ASN A 183 -1.14 1.27 16.10
CA ASN A 183 -1.35 1.91 14.80
C ASN A 183 -2.16 3.21 14.93
N ILE A 184 -2.28 3.92 13.80
CA ILE A 184 -2.98 5.19 13.75
C ILE A 184 -4.47 5.09 14.09
N ASN A 185 -5.12 3.97 13.79
CA ASN A 185 -6.52 3.80 14.13
C ASN A 185 -6.77 3.70 15.63
N GLU A 186 -5.99 2.85 16.31
CA GLU A 186 -6.04 2.76 17.78
C GLU A 186 -5.77 4.13 18.42
N PHE A 187 -4.80 4.87 17.87
CA PHE A 187 -4.52 6.22 18.32
C PHE A 187 -5.71 7.15 18.10
N MET A 188 -6.33 7.13 16.91
CA MET A 188 -7.49 7.96 16.58
C MET A 188 -8.68 7.69 17.50
N VAL A 189 -8.95 6.43 17.83
CA VAL A 189 -9.99 6.04 18.79
C VAL A 189 -9.66 6.55 20.20
N ARG A 190 -8.44 6.29 20.68
CA ARG A 190 -7.99 6.71 22.03
C ARG A 190 -7.97 8.23 22.17
N PHE A 191 -7.48 8.93 21.15
CA PHE A 191 -7.44 10.38 21.05
C PHE A 191 -8.86 10.97 20.94
N GLY A 192 -9.82 10.20 20.43
CA GLY A 192 -11.24 10.56 20.40
C GLY A 192 -11.70 11.22 19.09
N VAL A 193 -10.90 11.17 18.03
CA VAL A 193 -11.29 11.65 16.70
C VAL A 193 -12.07 10.61 15.91
N MET A 194 -11.95 9.33 16.27
CA MET A 194 -12.76 8.25 15.74
C MET A 194 -13.65 7.63 16.81
N GLY A 195 -14.86 7.24 16.40
CA GLY A 195 -15.77 6.46 17.21
C GLY A 195 -15.35 4.99 17.32
N HIS A 196 -15.87 4.28 18.32
CA HIS A 196 -15.67 2.84 18.48
C HIS A 196 -16.83 2.20 19.25
N ASN A 197 -17.28 1.01 18.82
CA ASN A 197 -18.36 0.23 19.45
C ASN A 197 -19.62 1.06 19.77
N GLY A 198 -20.11 1.83 18.80
CA GLY A 198 -21.30 2.68 18.96
C GLY A 198 -21.06 4.00 19.69
N THR A 199 -19.83 4.25 20.17
CA THR A 199 -19.46 5.56 20.75
C THR A 199 -19.08 6.52 19.62
N PRO A 200 -19.67 7.72 19.53
CA PRO A 200 -19.31 8.71 18.50
C PRO A 200 -17.94 9.34 18.76
N SER A 201 -17.38 9.99 17.74
CA SER A 201 -16.18 10.82 17.90
C SER A 201 -16.42 11.95 18.89
N ARG A 202 -15.44 12.23 19.75
CA ARG A 202 -15.45 13.29 20.77
C ARG A 202 -14.80 14.58 20.28
N ILE A 203 -13.91 14.49 19.29
CA ILE A 203 -13.12 15.59 18.75
C ILE A 203 -13.37 15.68 17.25
N GLY A 204 -13.67 16.88 16.75
CA GLY A 204 -13.78 17.14 15.32
C GLY A 204 -12.41 17.21 14.64
N ILE A 205 -12.34 16.86 13.36
CA ILE A 205 -11.10 16.92 12.58
C ILE A 205 -10.98 18.30 11.94
N ASP A 206 -10.02 19.10 12.44
CA ASP A 206 -9.53 20.31 11.77
C ASP A 206 -8.12 20.10 11.21
N SER A 207 -7.51 21.16 10.66
CA SER A 207 -6.16 21.10 10.10
C SER A 207 -5.07 20.79 11.14
N ASN A 208 -5.22 21.24 12.38
CA ASN A 208 -4.25 21.01 13.46
C ASN A 208 -4.32 19.55 13.92
N ILE A 209 -5.53 19.06 14.16
CA ILE A 209 -5.79 17.66 14.51
C ILE A 209 -5.28 16.76 13.40
N LEU A 210 -5.62 17.04 12.14
CA LEU A 210 -5.11 16.26 11.00
C LEU A 210 -3.58 16.23 10.95
N ASN A 211 -2.92 17.34 11.22
CA ASN A 211 -1.45 17.39 11.29
C ASN A 211 -0.89 16.52 12.43
N ILE A 212 -1.50 16.58 13.63
CA ILE A 212 -1.12 15.71 14.76
C ILE A 212 -1.28 14.23 14.37
N LEU A 213 -2.40 13.85 13.77
CA LEU A 213 -2.65 12.48 13.33
C LEU A 213 -1.59 11.99 12.33
N ARG A 214 -1.24 12.82 11.35
CA ARG A 214 -0.21 12.49 10.34
C ARG A 214 1.17 12.30 10.97
N LEU A 215 1.56 13.19 11.88
CA LEU A 215 2.84 13.10 12.57
C LEU A 215 2.90 11.90 13.53
N ALA A 216 1.79 11.61 14.23
CA ALA A 216 1.66 10.43 15.07
C ALA A 216 1.76 9.13 14.26
N ASP A 217 1.10 9.05 13.09
CA ASP A 217 1.21 7.91 12.18
C ASP A 217 2.67 7.69 11.74
N PHE A 218 3.38 8.75 11.30
CA PHE A 218 4.78 8.62 10.92
C PHE A 218 5.68 8.18 12.07
N TYR A 219 5.45 8.69 13.29
CA TYR A 219 6.17 8.25 14.48
C TYR A 219 5.92 6.76 14.78
N MET A 220 4.67 6.31 14.79
CA MET A 220 4.32 4.92 15.05
C MET A 220 4.86 3.98 13.98
N ARG A 221 4.75 4.34 12.68
CA ARG A 221 5.36 3.57 11.59
C ARG A 221 6.88 3.45 11.75
N ALA A 222 7.56 4.53 12.15
CA ALA A 222 9.01 4.52 12.39
C ALA A 222 9.38 3.57 13.53
N ARG A 223 8.73 3.72 14.68
CA ARG A 223 8.91 2.88 15.87
C ARG A 223 8.66 1.40 15.56
N ASN A 224 7.51 1.09 15.00
CA ASN A 224 7.08 -0.29 14.75
C ASN A 224 8.00 -0.98 13.74
N ARG A 225 8.48 -0.28 12.72
CA ARG A 225 9.42 -0.81 11.74
C ARG A 225 10.77 -1.18 12.36
N GLN A 226 11.30 -0.33 13.25
CA GLN A 226 12.52 -0.63 13.98
C GLN A 226 12.32 -1.84 14.90
N THR A 227 11.18 -1.91 15.60
CA THR A 227 10.83 -3.07 16.44
C THR A 227 10.70 -4.36 15.63
N ALA A 228 9.99 -4.33 14.50
CA ALA A 228 9.80 -5.50 13.64
C ALA A 228 11.13 -5.99 13.07
N LEU A 229 11.98 -5.09 12.57
CA LEU A 229 13.30 -5.46 12.05
C LEU A 229 14.21 -6.03 13.15
N LYS A 230 14.18 -5.48 14.37
CA LYS A 230 14.93 -6.02 15.50
C LYS A 230 14.53 -7.47 15.80
N LYS A 231 13.22 -7.75 15.91
CA LYS A 231 12.70 -9.12 16.11
C LYS A 231 13.10 -10.05 14.96
N ALA A 232 13.04 -9.56 13.73
CA ALA A 232 13.37 -10.34 12.54
C ALA A 232 14.82 -10.85 12.58
N VAL A 233 15.76 -9.98 12.95
CA VAL A 233 17.18 -10.31 12.96
C VAL A 233 17.54 -11.34 14.02
N GLU A 234 16.79 -11.40 15.12
CA GLU A 234 16.95 -12.44 16.15
C GLU A 234 16.65 -13.84 15.60
N SER A 235 15.73 -13.95 14.63
CA SER A 235 15.36 -15.22 13.99
C SER A 235 16.05 -15.48 12.64
N HIS A 236 16.49 -14.41 11.97
CA HIS A 236 17.08 -14.43 10.63
C HIS A 236 18.34 -13.56 10.60
N PRO A 237 19.52 -14.09 10.95
CA PRO A 237 20.71 -13.27 11.08
C PRO A 237 21.16 -12.63 9.76
N GLU A 238 20.76 -13.18 8.60
CA GLU A 238 21.16 -12.67 7.27
C GLU A 238 19.99 -12.06 6.48
N ILE A 239 19.50 -10.90 6.94
CA ILE A 239 18.50 -10.11 6.21
C ILE A 239 19.22 -9.05 5.34
N GLU A 240 18.91 -9.03 4.04
CA GLU A 240 19.27 -7.94 3.14
C GLU A 240 18.19 -6.84 3.17
N VAL A 241 18.59 -5.63 3.56
CA VAL A 241 17.69 -4.48 3.74
C VAL A 241 17.90 -3.47 2.60
N TYR A 242 16.85 -3.23 1.82
CA TYR A 242 16.82 -2.27 0.71
C TYR A 242 15.89 -1.09 1.04
N GLY A 243 16.33 0.13 0.78
CA GLY A 243 15.48 1.32 0.93
C GLY A 243 16.26 2.62 1.05
N ARG A 244 15.56 3.74 1.26
CA ARG A 244 16.20 5.02 1.57
C ARG A 244 16.68 5.05 3.02
N ASN A 245 17.86 5.64 3.23
CA ASN A 245 18.47 5.89 4.54
C ASN A 245 18.66 4.63 5.41
N VAL A 246 18.74 3.45 4.79
CA VAL A 246 18.78 2.16 5.50
C VAL A 246 20.11 1.90 6.21
N GLU A 247 21.17 2.64 5.89
CA GLU A 247 22.44 2.64 6.61
C GLU A 247 22.27 2.96 8.11
N LYS A 248 21.21 3.70 8.47
CA LYS A 248 20.87 3.95 9.87
C LYS A 248 20.45 2.69 10.64
N TYR A 249 20.00 1.63 9.94
CA TYR A 249 19.66 0.36 10.57
C TYR A 249 20.87 -0.46 11.03
N THR A 250 22.11 -0.07 10.69
CA THR A 250 23.33 -0.71 11.22
C THR A 250 23.39 -0.69 12.74
N THR A 251 22.72 0.27 13.38
CA THR A 251 22.58 0.37 14.84
C THR A 251 21.70 -0.72 15.46
N ILE A 252 20.83 -1.38 14.67
CA ILE A 252 19.96 -2.47 15.14
C ILE A 252 20.75 -3.76 15.29
N SER A 253 21.53 -4.13 14.27
CA SER A 253 22.39 -5.31 14.29
C SER A 253 23.48 -5.22 13.23
N PRO A 254 24.73 -5.62 13.54
CA PRO A 254 25.81 -5.70 12.55
C PRO A 254 25.59 -6.82 11.50
N SER A 255 24.66 -7.75 11.74
CA SER A 255 24.39 -8.86 10.81
C SER A 255 23.52 -8.45 9.61
N LEU A 256 22.87 -7.29 9.68
CA LEU A 256 22.06 -6.75 8.60
C LEU A 256 22.94 -6.40 7.38
N LYS A 257 22.54 -6.90 6.21
CA LYS A 257 23.18 -6.58 4.93
C LYS A 257 22.47 -5.37 4.33
N ILE A 258 22.99 -4.18 4.60
CA ILE A 258 22.42 -2.92 4.11
C ILE A 258 22.72 -2.73 2.62
N ARG A 259 21.70 -2.37 1.85
CA ARG A 259 21.76 -2.14 0.40
C ARG A 259 21.02 -0.85 0.03
N ASP A 260 21.53 -0.14 -0.98
CA ASP A 260 20.87 1.06 -1.49
C ASP A 260 19.45 0.76 -1.99
N ALA A 261 18.66 1.83 -2.09
CA ALA A 261 17.32 1.72 -2.64
C ALA A 261 17.37 1.32 -4.12
N ILE A 262 16.58 0.32 -4.49
CA ILE A 262 16.47 -0.20 -5.86
C ILE A 262 15.09 0.06 -6.44
N SER A 263 14.94 -0.07 -7.76
CA SER A 263 13.64 -0.04 -8.43
C SER A 263 12.78 -1.24 -8.03
N PHE A 264 11.46 -1.15 -8.24
CA PHE A 264 10.56 -2.26 -7.98
C PHE A 264 10.82 -3.47 -8.91
N GLU A 265 11.30 -3.24 -10.14
CA GLU A 265 11.72 -4.32 -11.05
C GLU A 265 12.92 -5.10 -10.51
N GLU A 266 13.96 -4.38 -10.07
CA GLU A 266 15.12 -5.01 -9.44
C GLU A 266 14.71 -5.72 -8.15
N LEU A 267 13.78 -5.14 -7.37
CA LEU A 267 13.27 -5.78 -6.17
C LEU A 267 12.52 -7.07 -6.48
N LYS A 268 11.73 -7.14 -7.56
CA LYS A 268 11.09 -8.39 -8.02
C LYS A 268 12.13 -9.48 -8.29
N ILE A 269 13.22 -9.15 -8.98
CA ILE A 269 14.32 -10.09 -9.26
C ILE A 269 14.96 -10.59 -7.96
N LYS A 270 15.23 -9.67 -7.04
CA LYS A 270 15.79 -9.99 -5.73
C LYS A 270 14.85 -10.88 -4.91
N CYS A 271 13.57 -10.55 -4.84
CA CYS A 271 12.56 -11.35 -4.16
C CYS A 271 12.46 -12.77 -4.75
N ALA A 272 12.51 -12.92 -6.08
CA ALA A 272 12.46 -14.23 -6.73
C ALA A 272 13.64 -15.14 -6.37
N ALA A 273 14.81 -14.56 -6.09
CA ALA A 273 16.01 -15.30 -5.63
C ALA A 273 16.06 -15.53 -4.11
N ALA A 274 15.23 -14.83 -3.34
CA ALA A 274 15.22 -14.93 -1.88
C ALA A 274 14.47 -16.18 -1.39
N LYS A 275 14.84 -16.67 -0.19
CA LYS A 275 14.04 -17.70 0.52
C LYS A 275 12.77 -17.08 1.09
N PHE A 276 12.90 -15.93 1.74
CA PHE A 276 11.78 -15.23 2.36
C PHE A 276 11.78 -13.74 2.03
N VAL A 277 10.57 -13.17 1.97
CA VAL A 277 10.35 -11.72 1.95
C VAL A 277 9.84 -11.29 3.31
N PHE A 278 10.61 -10.47 4.01
CA PHE A 278 10.19 -9.84 5.25
C PHE A 278 9.24 -8.69 4.95
N HIS A 279 8.11 -8.66 5.67
CA HIS A 279 7.16 -7.55 5.60
C HIS A 279 6.78 -7.02 6.97
N ASN A 280 7.12 -5.74 7.20
CA ASN A 280 6.52 -4.94 8.26
C ASN A 280 5.24 -4.30 7.71
N VAL A 281 4.09 -4.66 8.29
CA VAL A 281 2.82 -4.04 7.92
C VAL A 281 2.82 -2.61 8.49
N PRO A 282 2.47 -1.57 7.71
CA PRO A 282 2.57 -0.17 8.15
C PRO A 282 1.41 0.26 9.08
N GLY A 283 1.03 -0.60 10.02
CA GLY A 283 -0.07 -0.34 10.97
C GLY A 283 -1.47 -0.52 10.36
N PHE A 284 -1.58 -1.16 9.20
CA PHE A 284 -2.85 -1.53 8.59
C PHE A 284 -3.36 -2.83 9.21
N SER A 285 -4.61 -2.85 9.66
CA SER A 285 -5.18 -3.94 10.46
C SER A 285 -6.08 -4.88 9.64
N PHE A 286 -6.60 -4.39 8.50
CA PHE A 286 -7.46 -5.14 7.59
C PHE A 286 -7.06 -4.84 6.14
N ALA A 287 -5.77 -4.93 5.84
CA ALA A 287 -5.22 -4.57 4.54
C ALA A 287 -4.34 -5.65 3.95
N LEU A 288 -4.30 -5.65 2.62
CA LEU A 288 -3.36 -6.42 1.85
C LEU A 288 -2.39 -5.43 1.21
N HIS A 289 -1.19 -5.33 1.78
CA HIS A 289 -0.14 -4.45 1.26
C HIS A 289 0.55 -5.08 0.04
N ASP A 290 1.14 -4.26 -0.82
CA ASP A 290 1.78 -4.66 -2.08
C ASP A 290 2.78 -5.82 -1.92
N ARG A 291 3.46 -5.89 -0.77
CA ARG A 291 4.54 -6.81 -0.50
C ARG A 291 4.08 -8.27 -0.48
N LEU A 292 2.83 -8.56 -0.08
CA LEU A 292 2.29 -9.93 -0.11
C LEU A 292 2.13 -10.42 -1.53
N LEU A 293 1.55 -9.58 -2.39
CA LEU A 293 1.39 -9.93 -3.79
C LEU A 293 2.73 -9.96 -4.52
N LEU A 294 3.70 -9.12 -4.10
CA LEU A 294 5.07 -9.22 -4.57
C LEU A 294 5.70 -10.58 -4.23
N SER A 295 5.51 -11.08 -3.01
CA SER A 295 6.06 -12.37 -2.63
C SER A 295 5.40 -13.49 -3.44
N ILE A 296 4.07 -13.44 -3.61
CA ILE A 296 3.31 -14.43 -4.40
C ILE A 296 3.72 -14.40 -5.89
N GLN A 297 3.77 -13.23 -6.52
CA GLN A 297 4.12 -13.10 -7.94
C GLN A 297 5.56 -13.53 -8.24
N THR A 298 6.45 -13.50 -7.23
CA THR A 298 7.86 -13.93 -7.37
C THR A 298 8.09 -15.36 -6.90
N GLY A 299 7.04 -16.04 -6.42
CA GLY A 299 7.13 -17.40 -5.91
C GLY A 299 8.01 -17.52 -4.66
N THR A 300 7.90 -16.54 -3.77
CA THR A 300 8.66 -16.46 -2.52
C THR A 300 7.69 -16.31 -1.35
N LEU A 301 7.91 -17.07 -0.27
CA LEU A 301 7.09 -16.95 0.93
C LEU A 301 7.36 -15.63 1.64
N MET A 302 6.28 -15.00 2.12
CA MET A 302 6.36 -13.84 3.00
C MET A 302 6.42 -14.31 4.45
N CYS A 303 7.20 -13.59 5.26
CA CYS A 303 7.11 -13.64 6.70
C CYS A 303 6.75 -12.27 7.29
N THR A 304 5.99 -12.26 8.39
CA THR A 304 5.54 -11.03 9.08
C THR A 304 5.36 -11.23 10.59
N ASP A 305 5.43 -10.17 11.39
CA ASP A 305 5.04 -10.16 12.82
C ASP A 305 3.54 -9.90 13.01
N TYR A 306 2.81 -9.60 11.94
CA TYR A 306 1.38 -9.29 11.98
C TYR A 306 0.57 -10.10 10.94
N PRO A 307 0.56 -11.45 11.03
CA PRO A 307 -0.18 -12.29 10.07
C PRO A 307 -1.68 -11.97 10.07
N ASP A 308 -2.26 -11.66 11.23
CA ASP A 308 -3.69 -11.38 11.40
C ASP A 308 -4.17 -10.24 10.50
N SER A 309 -3.34 -9.22 10.25
CA SER A 309 -3.71 -8.10 9.38
C SER A 309 -4.08 -8.52 7.96
N ILE A 310 -3.40 -9.55 7.46
CA ILE A 310 -3.60 -10.16 6.14
C ILE A 310 -4.75 -11.17 6.21
N LEU A 311 -4.78 -12.01 7.25
CA LEU A 311 -5.81 -13.05 7.41
C LEU A 311 -7.21 -12.47 7.63
N ASN A 312 -7.29 -11.27 8.21
CA ASN A 312 -8.52 -10.49 8.32
C ASN A 312 -9.06 -9.99 6.95
N VAL A 313 -8.21 -9.94 5.92
CA VAL A 313 -8.63 -9.66 4.54
C VAL A 313 -9.04 -10.95 3.85
N ASP A 314 -8.18 -11.98 3.92
CA ASP A 314 -8.47 -13.30 3.38
C ASP A 314 -7.84 -14.40 4.23
N PRO A 315 -8.66 -15.21 4.94
CA PRO A 315 -8.16 -16.23 5.87
C PRO A 315 -7.54 -17.44 5.18
N ASN A 316 -7.66 -17.55 3.85
CA ASN A 316 -7.11 -18.69 3.12
C ASN A 316 -5.63 -18.50 2.76
N PHE A 317 -5.09 -17.29 2.91
CA PHE A 317 -3.64 -17.12 2.78
C PHE A 317 -2.90 -17.91 3.87
N LYS A 318 -1.76 -18.47 3.49
CA LYS A 318 -0.80 -19.13 4.36
C LYS A 318 0.35 -18.19 4.64
N ILE A 319 0.27 -17.50 5.77
CA ILE A 319 1.25 -16.50 6.19
C ILE A 319 2.12 -17.05 7.30
N LEU A 320 3.44 -16.87 7.18
CA LEU A 320 4.40 -17.34 8.16
C LEU A 320 4.74 -16.23 9.18
N PRO A 321 4.63 -16.51 10.48
CA PRO A 321 5.33 -15.73 11.50
C PRO A 321 6.85 -15.84 11.31
N TYR A 322 7.61 -14.80 11.68
CA TYR A 322 9.07 -14.79 11.51
C TYR A 322 9.78 -15.96 12.18
N GLU A 323 9.29 -16.33 13.36
CA GLU A 323 9.87 -17.35 14.23
C GLU A 323 9.72 -18.75 13.63
N LYS A 324 8.77 -18.94 12.71
CA LYS A 324 8.46 -20.23 12.09
C LYS A 324 9.16 -20.50 10.77
N CYS A 325 9.87 -19.52 10.21
CA CYS A 325 10.53 -19.71 8.92
C CYS A 325 11.63 -20.79 8.94
N SER A 326 12.25 -21.05 10.09
CA SER A 326 13.26 -22.11 10.25
C SER A 326 12.66 -23.52 10.26
N GLU A 327 11.35 -23.64 10.47
CA GLU A 327 10.60 -24.90 10.48
C GLU A 327 10.17 -25.34 9.07
N VAL A 328 10.37 -24.49 8.06
CA VAL A 328 9.90 -24.73 6.70
C VAL A 328 10.92 -25.51 5.89
N ASP A 329 10.59 -26.76 5.57
CA ASP A 329 11.33 -27.59 4.61
C ASP A 329 10.89 -27.33 3.16
N ASP A 330 11.56 -27.97 2.19
CA ASP A 330 11.29 -27.79 0.76
C ASP A 330 9.84 -28.14 0.38
N PHE A 331 9.26 -29.18 1.00
CA PHE A 331 7.91 -29.65 0.69
C PHE A 331 6.88 -28.64 1.19
N LEU A 332 6.96 -28.26 2.46
CA LEU A 332 6.07 -27.26 3.06
C LEU A 332 6.22 -25.91 2.37
N TYR A 333 7.44 -25.53 1.96
CA TYR A 333 7.68 -24.29 1.21
C TYR A 333 6.85 -24.22 -0.08
N ASP A 334 6.91 -25.29 -0.87
CA ASP A 334 6.21 -25.37 -2.15
C ASP A 334 4.70 -25.45 -1.96
N GLU A 335 4.22 -26.22 -0.98
CA GLU A 335 2.79 -26.30 -0.62
C GLU A 335 2.21 -24.92 -0.30
N LEU A 336 2.79 -24.21 0.70
CA LEU A 336 2.30 -22.90 1.13
C LEU A 336 2.36 -21.86 0.00
N ARG A 337 3.39 -21.93 -0.85
CA ARG A 337 3.55 -21.02 -1.99
C ARG A 337 2.47 -21.25 -3.04
N LEU A 338 2.19 -22.51 -3.38
CA LEU A 338 1.18 -22.85 -4.38
C LEU A 338 -0.23 -22.52 -3.89
N GLU A 339 -0.54 -22.78 -2.62
CA GLU A 339 -1.83 -22.40 -2.03
C GLU A 339 -2.04 -20.88 -2.07
N ASN A 340 -1.03 -20.10 -1.68
CA ASN A 340 -1.07 -18.63 -1.76
C ASN A 340 -1.26 -18.13 -3.19
N LEU A 341 -0.60 -18.77 -4.17
CA LEU A 341 -0.77 -18.45 -5.58
C LEU A 341 -2.20 -18.69 -6.05
N GLU A 342 -2.81 -19.81 -5.69
CA GLU A 342 -4.19 -20.13 -6.08
C GLU A 342 -5.20 -19.17 -5.44
N VAL A 343 -5.01 -18.83 -4.16
CA VAL A 343 -5.81 -17.78 -3.51
C VAL A 343 -5.71 -16.46 -4.29
N ALA A 344 -4.50 -16.03 -4.63
CA ALA A 344 -4.29 -14.78 -5.34
C ALA A 344 -4.91 -14.77 -6.75
N LYS A 345 -4.75 -15.85 -7.51
CA LYS A 345 -5.35 -15.98 -8.86
C LYS A 345 -6.86 -15.86 -8.84
N GLN A 346 -7.51 -16.45 -7.84
CA GLN A 346 -8.96 -16.48 -7.76
C GLN A 346 -9.55 -15.16 -7.27
N ARG A 347 -8.87 -14.49 -6.33
CA ARG A 347 -9.50 -13.41 -5.53
C ARG A 347 -8.71 -12.13 -5.39
N HIS A 348 -7.44 -12.08 -5.81
CA HIS A 348 -6.57 -10.91 -5.61
C HIS A 348 -5.91 -10.42 -6.90
N THR A 349 -6.62 -10.54 -8.02
CA THR A 349 -6.26 -9.88 -9.29
C THR A 349 -6.95 -8.53 -9.44
N TRP A 350 -6.39 -7.61 -10.23
CA TRP A 350 -7.07 -6.34 -10.53
C TRP A 350 -8.39 -6.60 -11.24
N LYS A 351 -8.42 -7.60 -12.14
CA LYS A 351 -9.63 -8.09 -12.80
C LYS A 351 -10.71 -8.46 -11.79
N ALA A 352 -10.38 -9.28 -10.79
CA ALA A 352 -11.32 -9.66 -9.74
C ALA A 352 -11.83 -8.44 -8.97
N ARG A 353 -10.95 -7.49 -8.63
CA ARG A 353 -11.33 -6.25 -7.92
C ARG A 353 -12.30 -5.39 -8.71
N PHE A 354 -12.05 -5.19 -10.01
CA PHE A 354 -12.93 -4.40 -10.85
C PHE A 354 -14.32 -5.04 -10.97
N MET A 355 -14.37 -6.35 -11.23
CA MET A 355 -15.62 -7.11 -11.35
C MET A 355 -16.47 -7.17 -10.07
N THR A 356 -15.86 -7.01 -8.88
CA THR A 356 -16.61 -7.08 -7.61
C THR A 356 -17.01 -5.73 -7.05
N SER A 357 -16.40 -4.63 -7.51
CA SER A 357 -16.43 -3.37 -6.77
C SER A 357 -16.67 -2.13 -7.63
N ILE A 358 -16.49 -2.21 -8.95
CA ILE A 358 -16.63 -1.05 -9.86
C ILE A 358 -17.53 -1.38 -11.05
N LEU A 359 -17.30 -2.53 -11.69
CA LEU A 359 -18.10 -3.05 -12.81
C LEU A 359 -19.26 -3.89 -12.27
#